data_AF-A0A966G7W1-F1
#
_entry.id   AF-A0A966G7W1-F1
#
_cell.length_a   1.000
_cell.length_b   1.000
_cell.length_c   1.000
_cell.angle_alpha   90.00
_cell.angle_beta   90.00
_cell.angle_gamma   90.00
#
_symmetry.space_group_name_H-M   'P 1'
#
loop_
_entity.id
_entity.type
_entity.pdbx_description
1 polymer ?
#
loop_
_entity_poly.entity_id
_entity_poly.type
_entity_poly.pdbx_seq_one_letter_code
_entity_poly.pdbx_strand_id
1 'polypeptide(L)'
;MSIKVPDLLAADCNACESLCCVAVSRKEVDGYKSNCESGEACANLDITCLQTGCRVYGILDQLGWEACHKFDCYGAGPVVKSAFDRLGISWRKANQVDRESLFAFFRLTRFVFNRLARAPNQYRALVSNQQVEQGLDRAFKSLLLNPLNDDEQMFEVFLIECPQFLLLPDMNEDVSSSQMIAAE
;
A
#
# COMPACT_ATOMS: atom_id res chain seq x y z
N MET A 1 11.47 10.14 13.00
CA MET A 1 10.46 10.37 11.95
C MET A 1 9.12 9.87 12.48
N SER A 2 8.00 10.53 12.12
CA SER A 2 6.67 10.11 12.53
C SER A 2 5.74 10.03 11.31
N ILE A 3 5.25 8.84 11.01
CA ILE A 3 4.17 8.56 10.08
C ILE A 3 2.87 9.15 10.67
N LYS A 4 2.05 9.76 9.82
CA LYS A 4 0.78 10.37 10.20
C LYS A 4 -0.39 9.69 9.49
N VAL A 5 -1.43 9.40 10.25
CA VAL A 5 -2.71 8.96 9.70
C VAL A 5 -3.49 10.23 9.32
N PRO A 6 -3.88 10.40 8.04
CA PRO A 6 -4.63 11.59 7.64
C PRO A 6 -6.04 11.56 8.24
N ASP A 7 -6.59 12.74 8.52
CA ASP A 7 -7.96 12.88 9.03
C ASP A 7 -9.00 12.32 8.05
N LEU A 8 -8.70 12.44 6.75
CA LEU A 8 -9.47 11.87 5.64
C LEU A 8 -8.66 10.76 4.97
N LEU A 9 -9.18 9.53 5.02
CA LEU A 9 -8.60 8.35 4.36
C LEU A 9 -9.05 8.30 2.89
N ALA A 10 -8.53 9.22 2.09
CA ALA A 10 -8.80 9.32 0.65
C ALA A 10 -7.50 9.36 -0.15
N ALA A 11 -7.51 8.76 -1.34
CA ALA A 11 -6.38 8.83 -2.24
C ALA A 11 -6.14 10.27 -2.74
N ASP A 12 -4.88 10.70 -2.72
CA ASP A 12 -4.39 11.85 -3.48
C ASP A 12 -3.32 11.35 -4.46
N CYS A 13 -3.75 10.99 -5.67
CA CYS A 13 -2.85 10.45 -6.68
C CYS A 13 -1.79 11.46 -7.13
N ASN A 14 -2.05 12.78 -7.02
CA ASN A 14 -1.10 13.83 -7.42
C ASN A 14 0.06 13.97 -6.42
N ALA A 15 -0.15 13.56 -5.17
CA ALA A 15 0.88 13.53 -4.14
C ALA A 15 1.64 12.19 -4.07
N CYS A 16 1.39 11.26 -5.00
CA CYS A 16 1.99 9.92 -5.04
C CYS A 16 2.80 9.69 -6.33
N GLU A 17 3.67 8.68 -6.34
CA GLU A 17 4.46 8.28 -7.51
C GLU A 17 3.86 7.07 -8.27
N SER A 18 2.53 7.00 -8.39
CA SER A 18 1.80 5.86 -8.99
C SER A 18 2.11 4.49 -8.36
N LEU A 19 2.23 4.42 -7.03
CA LEU A 19 2.58 3.19 -6.32
C LEU A 19 1.60 2.03 -6.58
N CYS A 20 0.31 2.30 -6.76
CA CYS A 20 -0.68 1.27 -7.11
C CYS A 20 -0.46 0.63 -8.49
N CYS A 21 0.33 1.24 -9.37
CA CYS A 21 0.64 0.68 -10.69
C CYS A 21 1.94 -0.15 -10.70
N VAL A 22 2.60 -0.32 -9.56
CA VAL A 22 3.88 -1.08 -9.45
C VAL A 22 3.95 -1.93 -8.18
N ALA A 23 3.44 -1.48 -7.04
CA ALA A 23 3.60 -2.13 -5.75
C ALA A 23 2.58 -3.25 -5.44
N VAL A 24 1.57 -3.41 -6.29
CA VAL A 24 0.52 -4.44 -6.16
C VAL A 24 0.53 -5.35 -7.37
N SER A 25 0.33 -6.65 -7.11
CA SER A 25 0.07 -7.63 -8.16
C SER A 25 -1.26 -7.30 -8.83
N ARG A 26 -1.31 -7.43 -10.14
CA ARG A 26 -2.52 -7.24 -10.96
C ARG A 26 -2.70 -8.54 -11.71
N LYS A 27 -3.82 -9.24 -11.48
CA LYS A 27 -4.10 -10.52 -12.12
C LYS A 27 -5.47 -10.48 -12.80
N GLU A 28 -5.56 -11.12 -13.96
CA GLU A 28 -6.82 -11.20 -14.70
C GLU A 28 -7.93 -11.88 -13.90
N VAL A 29 -7.57 -12.86 -13.06
CA VAL A 29 -8.51 -13.52 -12.13
C VAL A 29 -9.15 -12.57 -11.13
N ASP A 30 -8.49 -11.45 -10.83
CA ASP A 30 -8.98 -10.40 -9.93
C ASP A 30 -9.68 -9.25 -10.69
N GLY A 31 -9.94 -9.43 -11.99
CA GLY A 31 -10.60 -8.44 -12.85
C GLY A 31 -9.69 -7.38 -13.46
N TYR A 32 -8.36 -7.53 -13.37
CA TYR A 32 -7.42 -6.66 -14.09
C TYR A 32 -7.30 -7.05 -15.56
N LYS A 33 -6.93 -6.11 -16.44
CA LYS A 33 -6.66 -6.38 -17.87
C LYS A 33 -5.21 -6.76 -18.18
N SER A 34 -4.39 -6.90 -17.15
CA SER A 34 -2.98 -7.26 -17.28
C SER A 34 -2.59 -8.17 -16.13
N ASN A 35 -1.79 -9.18 -16.44
CA ASN A 35 -1.01 -9.91 -15.45
C ASN A 35 0.32 -9.18 -15.24
N CYS A 36 0.55 -8.70 -14.03
CA CYS A 36 1.82 -8.14 -13.58
C CYS A 36 2.04 -8.56 -12.13
N GLU A 37 3.22 -9.05 -11.81
CA GLU A 37 3.56 -9.34 -10.42
C GLU A 37 3.84 -8.04 -9.64
N SER A 38 3.80 -8.12 -8.32
CA SER A 38 4.23 -7.00 -7.47
C SER A 38 5.69 -6.65 -7.79
N GLY A 39 5.98 -5.36 -7.92
CA GLY A 39 7.29 -4.85 -8.33
C GLY A 39 7.43 -4.65 -9.84
N GLU A 40 6.54 -5.24 -10.64
CA GLU A 40 6.51 -5.02 -12.09
C GLU A 40 5.68 -3.78 -12.43
N ALA A 41 6.32 -2.82 -13.11
CA ALA A 41 5.65 -1.61 -13.55
C ALA A 41 4.61 -1.92 -14.64
N CYS A 42 3.38 -1.44 -14.46
CA CYS A 42 2.34 -1.53 -15.49
C CYS A 42 2.79 -0.85 -16.80
N ALA A 43 2.51 -1.48 -17.95
CA ALA A 43 2.83 -0.93 -19.27
C ALA A 43 2.20 0.46 -19.55
N ASN A 44 1.13 0.80 -18.83
CA ASN A 44 0.48 2.11 -18.95
C ASN A 44 1.20 3.22 -18.18
N LEU A 45 2.19 2.91 -17.33
CA LEU A 45 2.99 3.92 -16.65
C LEU A 45 3.91 4.63 -17.64
N ASP A 46 3.91 5.96 -17.60
CA ASP A 46 4.97 6.72 -18.24
C ASP A 46 6.23 6.68 -17.37
N ILE A 47 7.24 5.95 -17.84
CA ILE A 47 8.55 5.89 -17.18
C ILE A 47 9.48 7.04 -17.61
N THR A 48 9.10 7.80 -18.64
CA THR A 48 9.89 8.86 -19.27
C THR A 48 9.47 10.28 -18.89
N CYS A 49 8.23 10.46 -18.42
CA CYS A 49 7.70 11.76 -17.99
C CYS A 49 7.95 12.02 -16.49
N LEU A 50 8.24 13.29 -16.15
CA LEU A 50 8.35 13.78 -14.76
C LEU A 50 7.00 13.75 -14.02
N GLN A 51 5.89 13.65 -14.76
CA GLN A 51 4.57 13.38 -14.16
C GLN A 51 4.39 11.87 -14.02
N THR A 52 4.41 11.41 -12.78
CA THR A 52 4.35 10.01 -12.41
C THR A 52 2.91 9.50 -12.48
N GLY A 53 2.39 9.30 -13.69
CA GLY A 53 0.99 8.91 -13.90
C GLY A 53 0.81 7.72 -14.84
N CYS A 54 -0.30 7.00 -14.65
CA CYS A 54 -0.84 6.08 -15.65
C CYS A 54 -1.40 6.89 -16.84
N ARG A 55 -0.88 6.64 -18.05
CA ARG A 55 -1.21 7.39 -19.28
C ARG A 55 -2.67 7.31 -19.70
N VAL A 56 -3.41 6.32 -19.17
CA VAL A 56 -4.81 6.06 -19.49
C VAL A 56 -5.74 6.22 -18.28
N TYR A 57 -5.26 6.78 -17.16
CA TYR A 57 -6.03 6.86 -15.91
C TYR A 57 -7.41 7.54 -16.09
N GLY A 58 -7.46 8.63 -16.85
CA GLY A 58 -8.70 9.36 -17.12
C GLY A 58 -9.69 8.67 -18.07
N ILE A 59 -9.33 7.53 -18.66
CA ILE A 59 -10.16 6.77 -19.60
C ILE A 59 -10.21 5.26 -19.27
N LEU A 60 -9.91 4.88 -18.01
CA LEU A 60 -9.89 3.48 -17.59
C LEU A 60 -11.20 2.76 -17.86
N ASP A 61 -12.34 3.39 -17.56
CA ASP A 61 -13.68 2.82 -17.81
C ASP A 61 -13.92 2.54 -19.30
N GLN A 62 -13.57 3.48 -20.18
CA GLN A 62 -13.72 3.33 -21.63
C GLN A 62 -12.87 2.19 -22.17
N LEU A 63 -11.69 2.00 -21.57
CA LEU A 63 -10.77 0.94 -21.90
C LEU A 63 -11.03 -0.34 -21.09
N GLY A 64 -12.09 -0.41 -20.28
CA GLY A 64 -12.53 -1.55 -19.46
C GLY A 64 -11.58 -1.98 -18.35
N TRP A 65 -10.76 -1.09 -17.81
CA TRP A 65 -9.86 -1.35 -16.67
C TRP A 65 -10.59 -1.20 -15.33
N GLU A 66 -11.68 -1.93 -15.14
CA GLU A 66 -12.58 -1.76 -13.98
C GLU A 66 -11.89 -1.97 -12.64
N ALA A 67 -11.03 -3.00 -12.51
CA ALA A 67 -10.30 -3.25 -11.27
C ALA A 67 -9.35 -2.08 -10.92
N CYS A 68 -8.67 -1.49 -11.91
CA CYS A 68 -7.84 -0.30 -11.69
C CYS A 68 -8.66 0.92 -11.28
N HIS A 69 -9.87 1.07 -11.82
CA HIS A 69 -10.74 2.20 -11.49
C HIS A 69 -11.37 2.07 -10.10
N LYS A 70 -11.74 0.85 -9.68
CA LYS A 70 -12.30 0.56 -8.35
C LYS A 70 -11.24 0.54 -7.24
N PHE A 71 -9.96 0.40 -7.60
CA PHE A 71 -8.87 0.36 -6.63
C PHE A 71 -8.74 1.68 -5.88
N ASP A 72 -8.78 1.61 -4.54
CA ASP A 72 -8.42 2.71 -3.65
C ASP A 72 -7.25 2.31 -2.74
N CYS A 73 -6.33 3.25 -2.52
CA CYS A 73 -5.25 3.14 -1.55
C CYS A 73 -5.57 3.80 -0.21
N TYR A 74 -6.73 4.46 -0.09
CA TYR A 74 -7.23 5.11 1.13
C TYR A 74 -6.28 6.17 1.69
N GLY A 75 -5.44 6.78 0.83
CA GLY A 75 -4.43 7.76 1.22
C GLY A 75 -3.05 7.20 1.56
N ALA A 76 -2.83 5.88 1.42
CA ALA A 76 -1.54 5.26 1.72
C ALA A 76 -0.40 5.76 0.81
N GLY A 77 -0.70 6.02 -0.47
CA GLY A 77 0.29 6.45 -1.46
C GLY A 77 1.08 7.70 -1.06
N PRO A 78 0.42 8.83 -0.78
CA PRO A 78 1.06 10.06 -0.31
C PRO A 78 1.86 9.89 0.99
N VAL A 79 1.33 9.12 1.96
CA VAL A 79 2.01 8.87 3.24
C VAL A 79 3.33 8.13 3.03
N VAL A 80 3.30 7.07 2.23
CA VAL A 80 4.48 6.27 1.90
C VAL A 80 5.48 7.10 1.10
N LYS A 81 5.01 7.81 0.06
CA LYS A 81 5.86 8.70 -0.75
C LYS A 81 6.56 9.74 0.12
N SER A 82 5.84 10.41 1.03
CA SER A 82 6.44 11.39 1.95
C SER A 82 7.46 10.77 2.91
N ALA A 83 7.26 9.53 3.34
CA ALA A 83 8.19 8.82 4.22
C ALA A 83 9.53 8.52 3.51
N PHE A 84 9.47 8.02 2.27
CA PHE A 84 10.66 7.65 1.50
C PHE A 84 11.37 8.85 0.85
N ASP A 85 10.65 9.90 0.46
CA ASP A 85 11.24 11.16 -0.04
C ASP A 85 12.25 11.75 0.95
N ARG A 86 11.97 11.66 2.26
CA ARG A 86 12.86 12.17 3.32
C ARG A 86 14.19 11.42 3.39
N LEU A 87 14.22 10.20 2.85
CA LEU A 87 15.42 9.37 2.71
C LEU A 87 16.06 9.53 1.32
N GLY A 88 15.46 10.34 0.43
CA GLY A 88 15.89 10.46 -0.97
C GLY A 88 15.62 9.22 -1.81
N ILE A 89 14.72 8.34 -1.36
CA ILE A 89 14.41 7.06 -2.02
C ILE A 89 13.16 7.26 -2.88
N SER A 90 13.30 6.98 -4.17
CA SER A 90 12.18 6.88 -5.12
C SER A 90 12.26 5.54 -5.82
N TRP A 91 11.13 4.86 -5.98
CA TRP A 91 11.09 3.52 -6.58
C TRP A 91 11.66 3.48 -8.01
N ARG A 92 11.70 4.61 -8.71
CA ARG A 92 12.25 4.71 -10.08
C ARG A 92 13.77 4.66 -10.12
N LYS A 93 14.43 5.07 -9.04
CA LYS A 93 15.90 5.24 -8.96
C LYS A 93 16.55 4.33 -7.91
N ALA A 94 15.74 3.77 -7.02
CA ALA A 94 16.19 2.91 -5.94
C ALA A 94 16.72 1.57 -6.46
N ASN A 95 17.64 0.97 -5.70
CA ASN A 95 18.06 -0.41 -5.92
C ASN A 95 16.91 -1.38 -5.63
N GLN A 96 17.06 -2.66 -6.01
CA GLN A 96 15.99 -3.65 -5.83
C GLN A 96 15.51 -3.76 -4.38
N VAL A 97 16.42 -3.74 -3.42
CA VAL A 97 16.12 -3.93 -2.00
C VAL A 97 15.27 -2.78 -1.45
N ASP A 98 15.68 -1.54 -1.73
CA ASP A 98 14.94 -0.34 -1.30
C ASP A 98 13.56 -0.25 -1.98
N ARG A 99 13.44 -0.70 -3.23
CA ARG A 99 12.16 -0.76 -3.95
C ARG A 99 11.20 -1.73 -3.31
N GLU A 100 11.65 -2.95 -3.03
CA GLU A 100 10.81 -3.95 -2.37
C GLU A 100 10.39 -3.47 -0.99
N SER A 101 11.30 -2.88 -0.22
CA SER A 101 10.96 -2.25 1.06
C SER A 101 9.85 -1.20 0.90
N LEU A 102 9.98 -0.29 -0.06
CA LEU A 102 8.96 0.73 -0.34
C LEU A 102 7.61 0.10 -0.68
N PHE A 103 7.58 -0.91 -1.54
CA PHE A 103 6.34 -1.57 -1.95
C PHE A 103 5.69 -2.34 -0.81
N ALA A 104 6.49 -3.01 0.00
CA ALA A 104 6.03 -3.73 1.18
C ALA A 104 5.41 -2.76 2.19
N PHE A 105 6.06 -1.63 2.48
CA PHE A 105 5.49 -0.60 3.35
C PHE A 105 4.20 0.02 2.78
N PHE A 106 4.11 0.18 1.45
CA PHE A 106 2.88 0.61 0.78
C PHE A 106 1.73 -0.36 1.00
N ARG A 107 1.96 -1.67 0.83
CA ARG A 107 0.93 -2.70 1.02
C ARG A 107 0.44 -2.73 2.48
N LEU A 108 1.34 -2.68 3.45
CA LEU A 108 0.99 -2.58 4.87
C LEU A 108 0.15 -1.33 5.17
N THR A 109 0.61 -0.16 4.71
CA THR A 109 -0.08 1.11 4.98
C THR A 109 -1.47 1.11 4.34
N ARG A 110 -1.61 0.62 3.11
CA ARG A 110 -2.91 0.45 2.45
C ARG A 110 -3.81 -0.49 3.24
N PHE A 111 -3.31 -1.63 3.70
CA PHE A 111 -4.07 -2.58 4.50
C PHE A 111 -4.63 -1.90 5.75
N VAL A 112 -3.77 -1.22 6.51
CA VAL A 112 -4.16 -0.51 7.73
C VAL A 112 -5.22 0.57 7.42
N PHE A 113 -5.01 1.38 6.38
CA PHE A 113 -5.94 2.46 6.04
C PHE A 113 -7.27 1.95 5.49
N ASN A 114 -7.27 0.89 4.69
CA ASN A 114 -8.49 0.21 4.23
C ASN A 114 -9.34 -0.25 5.43
N ARG A 115 -8.71 -0.89 6.42
CA ARG A 115 -9.39 -1.35 7.64
C ARG A 115 -10.03 -0.18 8.41
N LEU A 116 -9.26 0.89 8.61
CA LEU A 116 -9.76 2.11 9.26
C LEU A 116 -10.91 2.77 8.48
N ALA A 117 -10.86 2.76 7.14
CA ALA A 117 -11.88 3.35 6.28
C ALA A 117 -13.18 2.52 6.21
N ARG A 118 -13.08 1.19 6.22
CA ARG A 118 -14.24 0.28 6.11
C ARG A 118 -15.02 0.11 7.41
N ALA A 119 -14.34 0.21 8.56
CA ALA A 119 -14.99 0.05 9.86
C ALA A 119 -14.55 1.15 10.87
N PRO A 120 -14.75 2.44 10.55
CA PRO A 120 -14.16 3.55 11.31
C PRO A 120 -14.63 3.54 12.77
N ASN A 121 -15.88 3.19 13.06
CA ASN A 121 -16.39 3.14 14.43
C ASN A 121 -15.80 1.98 15.24
N GLN A 122 -15.59 0.82 14.62
CA GLN A 122 -15.02 -0.35 15.30
C GLN A 122 -13.55 -0.10 15.62
N TYR A 123 -12.78 0.39 14.64
CA TYR A 123 -11.37 0.68 14.86
C TYR A 123 -11.16 1.87 15.80
N ARG A 124 -11.86 3.00 15.61
CA ARG A 124 -11.68 4.17 16.49
C ARG A 124 -12.09 3.92 17.95
N ALA A 125 -12.92 2.91 18.22
CA ALA A 125 -13.26 2.49 19.57
C ALA A 125 -12.15 1.64 20.24
N LEU A 126 -11.30 0.98 19.44
CA LEU A 126 -10.31 0.01 19.91
C LEU A 126 -8.86 0.51 19.84
N VAL A 127 -8.58 1.43 18.91
CA VAL A 127 -7.23 1.94 18.66
C VAL A 127 -7.29 3.43 18.32
N SER A 128 -6.38 4.21 18.93
CA SER A 128 -6.21 5.62 18.60
C SER A 128 -5.35 5.82 17.35
N ASN A 129 -5.52 6.94 16.64
CA ASN A 129 -4.62 7.29 15.53
C ASN A 129 -3.15 7.30 15.98
N GLN A 130 -2.86 7.76 17.20
CA GLN A 130 -1.50 7.76 17.74
C GLN A 130 -0.90 6.35 17.83
N GLN A 131 -1.69 5.35 18.25
CA GLN A 131 -1.22 3.96 18.28
C GLN A 131 -0.96 3.41 16.88
N VAL A 132 -1.85 3.71 15.92
CA VAL A 132 -1.65 3.32 14.51
C VAL A 132 -0.38 3.96 13.94
N GLU A 133 -0.17 5.25 14.19
CA GLU A 133 1.04 5.97 13.79
C GLU A 133 2.30 5.35 14.39
N GLN A 134 2.27 4.97 15.67
CA GLN A 134 3.37 4.28 16.34
C GLN A 134 3.65 2.89 15.73
N GLY A 135 2.59 2.13 15.40
CA GLY A 135 2.71 0.85 14.71
C GLY A 135 3.37 0.99 13.34
N LEU A 136 2.90 1.94 12.53
CA LEU A 136 3.48 2.23 11.21
C LEU A 136 4.92 2.75 11.32
N ASP A 137 5.21 3.61 12.29
CA ASP A 137 6.58 4.07 12.58
C ASP A 137 7.51 2.92 12.96
N ARG A 138 7.03 1.98 13.76
CA ARG A 138 7.78 0.81 14.18
C ARG A 138 8.04 -0.12 13.01
N ALA A 139 7.03 -0.43 12.20
CA ALA A 139 7.16 -1.23 10.99
C ALA A 139 8.14 -0.59 10.00
N PHE A 140 8.01 0.72 9.76
CA PHE A 140 8.92 1.48 8.89
C PHE A 140 10.37 1.43 9.38
N LYS A 141 10.62 1.62 10.68
CA LYS A 141 11.98 1.50 11.24
C LYS A 141 12.54 0.09 11.14
N SER A 142 11.70 -0.92 11.39
CA SER A 142 12.11 -2.32 11.26
C SER A 142 12.55 -2.63 9.83
N LEU A 143 11.82 -2.12 8.85
CA LEU A 143 12.15 -2.24 7.43
C LEU A 143 13.50 -1.56 7.08
N LEU A 144 13.77 -0.37 7.64
CA LEU A 144 15.06 0.29 7.43
C LEU A 144 16.25 -0.46 8.04
N LEU A 145 16.01 -1.25 9.08
CA LEU A 145 17.03 -2.08 9.74
C LEU A 145 17.20 -3.44 9.06
N ASN A 146 16.11 -4.02 8.55
CA ASN A 146 16.10 -5.26 7.80
C ASN A 146 15.24 -5.14 6.53
N PRO A 147 15.82 -4.67 5.41
CA PRO A 147 15.09 -4.41 4.16
C PRO A 147 14.55 -5.66 3.45
N LEU A 148 14.83 -6.85 3.98
CA LEU A 148 14.34 -8.15 3.50
C LEU A 148 13.10 -8.64 4.27
N ASN A 149 12.55 -7.83 5.19
CA ASN A 149 11.29 -8.17 5.83
C ASN A 149 10.19 -8.31 4.78
N ASP A 150 9.51 -9.45 4.80
CA ASP A 150 8.31 -9.68 4.01
C ASP A 150 7.08 -8.98 4.62
N ASP A 151 5.94 -9.08 3.92
CA ASP A 151 4.69 -8.45 4.34
C ASP A 151 4.21 -8.95 5.71
N GLU A 152 4.46 -10.23 6.02
CA GLU A 152 4.04 -10.87 7.28
C GLU A 152 4.86 -10.34 8.45
N GLN A 153 6.19 -10.31 8.34
CA GLN A 153 7.08 -9.81 9.38
C GLN A 153 6.81 -8.33 9.71
N MET A 154 6.55 -7.49 8.71
CA MET A 154 6.19 -6.10 8.98
C MET A 154 4.83 -5.98 9.67
N PHE A 155 3.88 -6.84 9.32
CA PHE A 155 2.58 -6.85 9.97
C PHE A 155 2.71 -7.30 11.43
N GLU A 156 3.51 -8.32 11.73
CA GLU A 156 3.84 -8.71 13.11
C GLU A 156 4.44 -7.55 13.91
N VAL A 157 5.39 -6.82 13.32
CA VAL A 157 6.00 -5.65 13.96
C VAL A 157 4.96 -4.55 14.22
N PHE A 158 4.05 -4.31 13.28
CA PHE A 158 2.94 -3.37 13.44
C PHE A 158 2.01 -3.78 14.58
N LEU A 159 1.68 -5.07 14.67
CA LEU A 159 0.76 -5.62 15.67
C LEU A 159 1.29 -5.51 17.11
N ILE A 160 2.59 -5.33 17.33
CA ILE A 160 3.13 -5.07 18.68
C ILE A 160 2.50 -3.80 19.29
N GLU A 161 2.26 -2.76 18.48
CA GLU A 161 1.61 -1.52 18.94
C GLU A 161 0.08 -1.58 18.81
N CYS A 162 -0.42 -2.40 17.88
CA CYS A 162 -1.82 -2.43 17.46
C CYS A 162 -2.41 -3.86 17.44
N PRO A 163 -2.38 -4.63 18.56
CA PRO A 163 -2.86 -6.01 18.57
C PRO A 163 -4.37 -6.14 18.29
N GLN A 164 -5.13 -5.04 18.45
CA GLN A 164 -6.57 -5.00 18.18
C GLN A 164 -6.92 -5.25 16.71
N PHE A 165 -5.96 -5.10 15.79
CA PHE A 165 -6.16 -5.45 14.38
C PHE A 165 -6.39 -6.96 14.17
N LEU A 166 -5.98 -7.82 15.12
CA LEU A 166 -6.30 -9.26 15.11
C LEU A 166 -7.71 -9.59 15.58
N LEU A 167 -8.34 -8.70 16.35
CA LEU A 167 -9.64 -8.94 16.98
C LEU A 167 -10.82 -8.66 16.06
N LEU A 168 -10.56 -8.06 14.91
CA LEU A 168 -11.59 -7.63 13.99
C LEU A 168 -11.74 -8.66 12.88
N PRO A 169 -12.99 -9.09 12.59
CA PRO A 169 -13.24 -10.14 11.62
C PRO A 169 -12.57 -9.79 10.29
N ASP A 170 -12.13 -10.81 9.57
CA ASP A 170 -11.54 -10.61 8.26
C ASP A 170 -12.62 -10.04 7.35
N MET A 171 -12.56 -8.73 7.11
CA MET A 171 -13.44 -8.05 6.17
C MET A 171 -12.96 -8.48 4.78
N ASN A 172 -13.40 -9.67 4.35
CA ASN A 172 -13.19 -10.15 2.99
C ASN A 172 -13.62 -9.05 2.02
N GLU A 173 -12.64 -8.43 1.38
CA GLU A 173 -12.59 -7.96 -0.01
C GLU A 173 -11.35 -7.05 -0.14
N ASP A 174 -10.48 -7.39 -1.09
CA ASP A 174 -9.18 -6.79 -1.46
C ASP A 174 -7.90 -7.39 -0.86
N VAL A 175 -7.95 -8.63 -0.39
CA VAL A 175 -6.77 -9.51 -0.49
C VAL A 175 -7.04 -10.44 -1.66
N SER A 176 -6.60 -10.07 -2.87
CA SER A 176 -6.21 -11.12 -3.80
C SER A 176 -4.91 -11.72 -3.27
N SER A 177 -5.12 -12.55 -2.25
CA SER A 177 -4.18 -13.53 -1.76
C SER A 177 -3.89 -14.43 -2.94
N SER A 178 -2.85 -14.13 -3.70
CA SER A 178 -2.18 -15.28 -4.30
C SER A 178 -1.58 -16.12 -3.18
N GLN A 179 -1.00 -15.54 -2.11
CA GLN A 179 -0.40 -16.32 -1.02
C GLN A 179 -0.33 -15.52 0.28
N MET A 180 -1.33 -15.66 1.15
CA MET A 180 -1.07 -15.66 2.59
C MET A 180 -1.62 -16.99 3.09
N ILE A 181 -0.69 -17.88 3.46
CA ILE A 181 -0.90 -19.24 3.95
C ILE A 181 -1.31 -20.25 2.86
N ALA A 182 -0.30 -20.91 2.26
CA ALA A 182 -0.49 -22.29 1.83
C ALA A 182 -0.65 -23.15 3.10
N ALA A 183 -1.90 -23.43 3.47
CA ALA A 183 -2.23 -24.48 4.42
C ALA A 183 -2.83 -25.66 3.63
N GLU A 184 -1.94 -26.51 3.13
CA GLU A 184 -2.07 -27.98 3.17
C GLU A 184 -0.70 -28.57 3.52
#